data_AF-A0A256ZCJ5-F1
#
_entry.id   AF-A0A256ZCJ5-F1
#
_cell.length_a   1.000
_cell.length_b   1.000
_cell.length_c   1.000
_cell.angle_alpha   90.00
_cell.angle_beta   90.00
_cell.angle_gamma   90.00
#
_symmetry.space_group_name_H-M   'P 1'
#
loop_
_entity.id
_entity.type
_entity.pdbx_description
1 polymer ?
#
loop_
_entity_poly.entity_id
_entity_poly.type
_entity_poly.pdbx_seq_one_letter_code
_entity_poly.pdbx_strand_id
1 'polypeptide(L)'
;METHEIRRIIGVWTASHPDVPMEAIHDLRLAFGLETVPEDDGNNVVLRKELGALVEVPVYCGHPRGKNWMAKITPDPASPGGLHRDFFKRAKGKYYYMVPSGSLSPGDRVEFGADYYTGSGRREKKRWYGVVVEDRESVLILREESK
;
A
#
# COMPACT_ATOMS: atom_id res chain seq x y z
N MET A 1 -24.28 6.17 -16.73
CA MET A 1 -23.26 5.73 -17.69
C MET A 1 -22.26 4.91 -16.91
N GLU A 2 -22.12 3.63 -17.22
CA GLU A 2 -21.25 2.73 -16.44
C GLU A 2 -19.78 3.00 -16.75
N THR A 3 -18.91 2.90 -15.75
CA THR A 3 -17.46 3.13 -15.85
C THR A 3 -16.79 2.31 -16.97
N HIS A 4 -17.37 1.15 -17.31
CA HIS A 4 -16.93 0.29 -18.41
C HIS A 4 -17.15 0.90 -19.81
N GLU A 5 -18.25 1.64 -19.98
CA GLU A 5 -18.60 2.26 -21.25
C GLU A 5 -17.68 3.46 -21.55
N ILE A 6 -17.37 4.25 -20.52
CA ILE A 6 -16.46 5.40 -20.62
C ILE A 6 -15.02 4.94 -20.93
N ARG A 7 -14.55 3.85 -20.30
CA ARG A 7 -13.23 3.26 -20.62
C ARG A 7 -13.11 2.83 -22.08
N ARG A 8 -14.17 2.23 -22.63
CA ARG A 8 -14.22 1.80 -24.04
C ARG A 8 -14.18 3.00 -24.97
N ILE A 9 -14.92 4.06 -24.67
CA ILE A 9 -14.97 5.29 -25.48
C ILE A 9 -13.61 5.98 -25.51
N ILE A 10 -12.97 6.17 -24.34
CA ILE A 10 -11.64 6.81 -24.29
C ILE A 10 -10.61 5.96 -25.04
N GLY A 11 -10.62 4.63 -24.88
CA GLY A 11 -9.69 3.74 -25.59
C GLY A 11 -9.82 3.84 -27.12
N VAL A 12 -11.04 3.84 -27.65
CA VAL A 12 -11.30 4.00 -29.09
C VAL A 12 -10.89 5.39 -29.59
N TRP A 13 -11.17 6.43 -28.80
CA TRP A 13 -10.81 7.80 -29.14
C TRP A 13 -9.29 8.01 -29.20
N THR A 14 -8.54 7.52 -28.20
CA THR A 14 -7.07 7.61 -28.19
C THR A 14 -6.42 6.87 -29.35
N ALA A 15 -6.97 5.71 -29.75
CA ALA A 15 -6.46 4.96 -30.90
C ALA A 15 -6.68 5.70 -32.23
N SER A 16 -7.67 6.61 -32.27
CA SER A 16 -8.01 7.41 -33.45
C SER A 16 -7.28 8.75 -33.52
N HIS A 17 -6.58 9.15 -32.44
CA HIS A 17 -5.88 10.44 -32.33
C HIS A 17 -4.47 10.25 -31.73
N PRO A 18 -3.53 9.63 -32.48
CA PRO A 18 -2.19 9.30 -31.99
C PRO A 18 -1.32 10.53 -31.69
N ASP A 19 -1.68 11.69 -32.25
CA ASP A 19 -0.91 12.93 -32.12
C ASP A 19 -1.30 13.76 -30.87
N VAL A 20 -2.26 13.27 -30.08
CA VAL A 20 -2.68 13.94 -28.84
C VAL A 20 -1.62 13.71 -27.76
N PRO A 21 -1.11 14.78 -27.11
CA PRO A 21 -0.12 14.63 -26.05
C PRO A 21 -0.71 13.86 -24.86
N MET A 22 0.11 13.00 -24.25
CA MET A 22 -0.29 12.14 -23.13
C MET A 22 -0.88 12.93 -21.94
N GLU A 23 -0.43 14.17 -21.74
CA GLU A 23 -0.95 15.09 -20.72
C GLU A 23 -2.45 15.40 -20.92
N ALA A 24 -2.89 15.61 -22.16
CA ALA A 24 -4.31 15.85 -22.46
C ALA A 24 -5.18 14.60 -22.27
N ILE A 25 -4.62 13.40 -22.50
CA ILE A 25 -5.28 12.12 -22.25
C ILE A 25 -5.44 11.90 -20.74
N HIS A 26 -4.44 12.31 -19.95
CA HIS A 26 -4.48 12.27 -18.49
C HIS A 26 -5.56 13.20 -17.93
N ASP A 27 -5.63 14.44 -18.41
CA ASP A 27 -6.65 15.41 -18.03
C ASP A 27 -8.07 14.94 -18.36
N LEU A 28 -8.27 14.31 -19.53
CA LEU A 28 -9.53 13.68 -19.92
C LEU A 28 -9.92 12.54 -18.96
N ARG A 29 -8.98 11.67 -18.58
CA ARG A 29 -9.25 10.58 -17.63
C ARG A 29 -9.61 11.11 -16.25
N LEU A 30 -8.93 12.16 -15.78
CA LEU A 30 -9.27 12.86 -14.53
C LEU A 30 -10.65 13.50 -14.59
N ALA A 31 -10.98 14.21 -15.67
CA ALA A 31 -12.28 14.87 -15.85
C ALA A 31 -13.45 13.87 -15.87
N PHE A 32 -13.20 12.63 -16.29
CA PHE A 32 -14.19 11.55 -16.30
C PHE A 32 -14.15 10.64 -15.07
N GLY A 33 -13.37 10.97 -14.04
CA GLY A 33 -13.27 10.17 -12.81
C GLY A 33 -12.73 8.76 -13.05
N LEU A 34 -12.00 8.57 -14.14
CA LEU A 34 -11.30 7.33 -14.44
C LEU A 34 -9.93 7.42 -13.77
N GLU A 35 -9.87 7.02 -12.51
CA GLU A 35 -8.64 6.97 -11.72
C GLU A 35 -7.53 6.30 -12.54
N THR A 36 -6.48 7.07 -12.77
CA THR A 36 -5.26 6.55 -13.35
C THR A 36 -4.70 5.55 -12.35
N VAL A 37 -4.53 4.30 -12.80
CA VAL A 37 -3.58 3.41 -12.15
C VAL A 37 -2.27 4.19 -12.18
N PRO A 38 -1.67 4.56 -11.04
CA PRO A 38 -0.45 5.35 -11.07
C PRO A 38 0.57 4.58 -11.89
N GLU A 39 1.32 5.33 -12.73
CA GLU A 39 2.37 4.76 -13.56
C GLU A 39 3.23 3.82 -12.70
N ASP A 40 3.37 2.59 -13.16
CA ASP A 40 4.18 1.57 -12.52
C ASP A 40 5.65 2.00 -12.62
N ASP A 41 6.08 2.82 -11.66
CA ASP A 41 7.47 3.28 -11.50
C ASP A 41 8.41 2.15 -11.04
N GLY A 42 7.90 0.91 -10.96
CA GLY A 42 8.63 -0.29 -10.56
C GLY A 42 8.78 -0.47 -9.05
N ASN A 43 8.24 0.45 -8.23
CA ASN A 43 8.37 0.40 -6.77
C ASN A 43 7.08 0.00 -6.04
N ASN A 44 6.06 -0.44 -6.79
CA ASN A 44 4.82 -0.89 -6.22
C ASN A 44 4.93 -2.33 -5.70
N VAL A 45 4.57 -2.52 -4.43
CA VAL A 45 4.38 -3.81 -3.77
C VAL A 45 2.89 -4.09 -3.68
N VAL A 46 2.45 -5.18 -4.34
CA VAL A 46 1.08 -5.67 -4.26
C VAL A 46 1.01 -6.73 -3.17
N LEU A 47 0.18 -6.49 -2.16
CA LEU A 47 -0.06 -7.44 -1.07
C LEU A 47 -1.49 -7.97 -1.15
N ARG A 48 -1.62 -9.29 -1.24
CA ARG A 48 -2.91 -9.96 -1.22
C ARG A 48 -3.60 -9.88 0.15
N LYS A 49 -4.93 -9.82 0.08
CA LYS A 49 -5.85 -9.91 1.21
C LYS A 49 -6.85 -11.02 1.02
N GLU A 50 -7.21 -11.65 2.14
CA GLU A 50 -8.27 -12.63 2.25
C GLU A 50 -9.00 -12.37 3.55
N LEU A 51 -10.34 -12.30 3.51
CA LEU A 51 -11.17 -12.04 4.71
C LEU A 51 -10.76 -10.77 5.46
N GLY A 52 -10.32 -9.73 4.74
CA GLY A 52 -9.84 -8.49 5.33
C GLY A 52 -8.51 -8.63 6.08
N ALA A 53 -7.70 -9.65 5.80
CA ALA A 53 -6.38 -9.83 6.39
C ALA A 53 -5.30 -10.06 5.31
N LEU A 54 -4.10 -9.51 5.55
CA LEU A 54 -2.95 -9.73 4.68
C LEU A 54 -2.48 -11.19 4.75
N VAL A 55 -2.25 -11.80 3.58
CA VAL A 55 -1.64 -13.14 3.46
C VAL A 55 -0.15 -13.09 3.12
N GLU A 56 0.36 -11.90 2.83
CA GLU A 56 1.78 -11.65 2.57
C GLU A 56 2.16 -10.27 3.06
N VAL A 57 3.45 -10.08 3.36
CA VAL A 57 4.00 -8.85 3.91
C VAL A 57 5.43 -8.64 3.38
N PRO A 58 5.86 -7.38 3.18
CA PRO A 58 7.18 -7.09 2.60
C PRO A 58 8.34 -7.42 3.54
N VAL A 59 8.05 -7.49 4.85
CA VAL A 59 9.05 -7.85 5.85
C VAL A 59 8.44 -8.67 6.97
N TYR A 60 9.14 -9.74 7.36
CA TYR A 60 8.74 -10.63 8.44
C TYR A 60 9.94 -11.33 9.07
N CYS A 61 9.87 -11.60 10.37
CA CYS A 61 10.80 -12.45 11.11
C CYS A 61 10.08 -13.72 11.57
N GLY A 62 10.47 -14.87 11.01
CA GLY A 62 9.89 -16.18 11.37
C GLY A 62 10.44 -16.80 12.66
N HIS A 63 11.44 -16.18 13.28
CA HIS A 63 12.04 -16.71 14.51
C HIS A 63 11.07 -16.54 15.71
N PRO A 64 11.00 -17.48 16.67
CA PRO A 64 10.11 -17.35 17.86
C PRO A 64 10.33 -16.10 18.71
N ARG A 65 11.57 -15.59 18.73
CA ARG A 65 11.96 -14.32 19.38
C ARG A 65 11.65 -13.08 18.54
N GLY A 66 11.17 -13.25 17.31
CA GLY A 66 10.78 -12.17 16.42
C GLY A 66 9.54 -11.44 16.92
N LYS A 67 9.55 -10.11 16.82
CA LYS A 67 8.41 -9.23 17.05
C LYS A 67 8.05 -8.56 15.74
N ASN A 68 6.95 -9.02 15.14
CA ASN A 68 6.43 -8.49 13.88
C ASN A 68 5.23 -7.59 14.14
N TRP A 69 5.14 -6.47 13.44
CA TRP A 69 4.03 -5.52 13.55
C TRP A 69 3.85 -4.72 12.27
N MET A 70 2.65 -4.17 12.10
CA MET A 70 2.29 -3.21 11.05
C MET A 70 1.61 -2.02 11.72
N ALA A 71 1.90 -0.81 11.27
CA ALA A 71 1.25 0.40 11.76
C ALA A 71 0.98 1.38 10.61
N LYS A 72 -0.12 2.13 10.71
CA LYS A 72 -0.25 3.39 9.99
C LYS A 72 0.60 4.43 10.73
N ILE A 73 1.33 5.25 9.98
CA ILE A 73 2.24 6.24 10.55
C ILE A 73 1.85 7.65 10.12
N THR A 74 1.97 8.59 11.06
CA THR A 74 1.75 10.01 10.81
C THR A 74 2.87 10.83 11.46
N PRO A 75 3.28 11.95 10.85
CA PRO A 75 4.24 12.86 11.48
C PRO A 75 3.69 13.40 12.80
N ASP A 76 4.46 13.21 13.87
CA ASP A 76 4.15 13.74 15.20
C ASP A 76 5.46 14.01 15.96
N PRO A 77 5.87 15.29 16.11
CA PRO A 77 7.08 15.66 16.82
C PRO A 77 7.14 15.20 18.28
N ALA A 78 6.00 14.97 18.93
CA ALA A 78 5.95 14.52 20.31
C ALA A 78 6.15 12.99 20.45
N SER A 79 5.95 12.24 19.36
CA SER A 79 6.13 10.79 19.34
C SER A 79 7.60 10.39 19.15
N PRO A 80 8.04 9.24 19.69
CA PRO A 80 9.40 8.75 19.51
C PRO A 80 9.83 8.66 18.04
N GLY A 81 10.87 9.41 17.69
CA GLY A 81 11.39 9.48 16.32
C GLY A 81 10.51 10.27 15.36
N GLY A 82 9.66 11.17 15.88
CA GLY A 82 8.84 12.09 15.09
C GLY A 82 7.64 11.43 14.39
N LEU A 83 7.29 10.21 14.78
CA LEU A 83 6.27 9.40 14.10
C LEU A 83 5.32 8.77 15.10
N HIS A 84 4.04 9.14 15.01
CA HIS A 84 2.95 8.43 15.65
C HIS A 84 2.66 7.13 14.91
N ARG A 85 2.18 6.11 15.64
CA ARG A 85 1.94 4.75 15.10
C ARG A 85 0.62 4.20 15.59
N ASP A 86 -0.31 4.02 14.66
CA ASP A 86 -1.56 3.31 14.87
C ASP A 86 -1.39 1.85 14.45
N PHE A 87 -1.24 0.96 15.43
CA PHE A 87 -0.91 -0.44 15.16
C PHE A 87 -2.11 -1.24 14.67
N PHE A 88 -1.92 -1.97 13.58
CA PHE A 88 -2.90 -2.91 13.06
C PHE A 88 -2.95 -4.19 13.92
N LYS A 89 -4.16 -4.72 14.10
CA LYS A 89 -4.38 -5.95 14.84
C LYS A 89 -3.75 -7.13 14.10
N ARG A 90 -2.96 -7.94 14.81
CA ARG A 90 -2.41 -9.19 14.28
C ARG A 90 -3.53 -10.21 14.01
N ALA A 91 -3.48 -10.84 12.84
CA ALA A 91 -4.40 -11.92 12.48
C ALA A 91 -3.90 -13.27 13.02
N LYS A 92 -4.64 -14.35 12.77
CA LYS A 92 -4.34 -15.71 13.27
C LYS A 92 -4.08 -16.68 12.10
N GLY A 93 -3.41 -17.79 12.38
CA GLY A 93 -3.15 -18.84 11.39
C GLY A 93 -2.22 -18.37 10.28
N LYS A 94 -2.64 -18.53 9.02
CA LYS A 94 -1.87 -18.13 7.82
C LYS A 94 -1.85 -16.61 7.55
N TYR A 95 -2.59 -15.83 8.33
CA TYR A 95 -2.78 -14.40 8.12
C TYR A 95 -1.85 -13.55 9.00
N TYR A 96 -1.38 -12.41 8.48
CA TYR A 96 -0.44 -11.53 9.17
C TYR A 96 -1.15 -10.43 9.97
N TYR A 97 -1.86 -9.52 9.29
CA TYR A 97 -2.50 -8.36 9.91
C TYR A 97 -3.91 -8.16 9.36
N MET A 98 -4.84 -7.73 10.22
CA MET A 98 -6.19 -7.33 9.81
C MET A 98 -6.13 -5.97 9.14
N VAL A 99 -6.46 -5.91 7.86
CA VAL A 99 -6.56 -4.70 7.04
C VAL A 99 -7.88 -4.77 6.24
N PRO A 100 -9.04 -4.53 6.89
CA PRO A 100 -10.32 -4.48 6.19
C PRO A 100 -10.29 -3.45 5.06
N SER A 101 -11.02 -3.69 3.98
CA SER A 101 -11.13 -2.75 2.86
C SER A 101 -11.61 -1.39 3.34
N GLY A 102 -10.95 -0.33 2.88
CA GLY A 102 -11.26 1.05 3.27
C GLY A 102 -10.75 1.42 4.67
N SER A 103 -9.97 0.55 5.32
CA SER A 103 -9.27 0.92 6.57
C SER A 103 -8.07 1.82 6.32
N LEU A 104 -7.60 1.87 5.06
CA LEU A 104 -6.53 2.74 4.60
C LEU A 104 -7.03 3.55 3.39
N SER A 105 -6.58 4.80 3.31
CA SER A 105 -6.85 5.69 2.17
C SER A 105 -5.59 5.86 1.33
N PRO A 106 -5.72 6.11 0.01
CA PRO A 106 -4.59 6.53 -0.81
C PRO A 106 -3.84 7.71 -0.17
N GLY A 107 -2.51 7.63 -0.15
CA GLY A 107 -1.62 8.60 0.50
C GLY A 107 -1.29 8.30 1.97
N ASP A 108 -2.02 7.40 2.62
CA ASP A 108 -1.67 6.95 3.98
C ASP A 108 -0.28 6.31 3.99
N ARG A 109 0.50 6.55 5.04
CA ARG A 109 1.82 5.93 5.21
C ARG A 109 1.74 4.75 6.15
N VAL A 110 2.44 3.68 5.83
CA VAL A 110 2.51 2.46 6.64
C VAL A 110 3.95 2.06 6.93
N GLU A 111 4.16 1.47 8.10
CA GLU A 111 5.43 0.87 8.53
C GLU A 111 5.20 -0.59 8.89
N PHE A 112 6.02 -1.46 8.32
CA PHE A 112 6.12 -2.86 8.71
C PHE A 112 7.43 -3.07 9.47
N GLY A 113 7.32 -3.66 10.66
CA GLY A 113 8.46 -3.97 11.51
C GLY A 113 8.63 -5.46 11.71
N ALA A 114 9.87 -5.92 11.57
CA ALA A 114 10.31 -7.26 11.95
C ALA A 114 11.55 -7.15 12.83
N ASP A 115 11.36 -7.17 14.15
CA ASP A 115 12.43 -7.05 15.14
C ASP A 115 12.87 -8.44 15.61
N TYR A 116 14.14 -8.77 15.46
CA TYR A 116 14.74 -9.98 16.03
C TYR A 116 15.47 -9.65 17.33
N TYR A 117 15.31 -10.49 18.35
CA TYR A 117 16.06 -10.41 19.60
C TYR A 117 16.97 -11.63 19.73
N THR A 118 18.28 -11.36 19.78
CA THR A 118 19.33 -12.36 20.00
C THR A 118 19.23 -12.96 21.41
N GLY A 119 19.95 -14.06 21.66
CA GLY A 119 20.00 -14.69 22.99
C GLY A 119 20.55 -13.78 24.10
N SER A 120 21.40 -12.81 23.76
CA SER A 120 21.94 -11.81 24.68
C SER A 120 21.02 -10.58 24.87
N GLY A 121 19.85 -10.57 24.23
CA GLY A 121 18.89 -9.46 24.32
C GLY A 121 19.15 -8.31 23.34
N ARG A 122 20.20 -8.38 22.50
CA ARG A 122 20.42 -7.39 21.44
C ARG A 122 19.28 -7.45 20.41
N ARG A 123 18.72 -6.29 20.08
CA ARG A 123 17.67 -6.13 19.06
C ARG A 123 18.26 -5.78 17.70
N GLU A 124 17.88 -6.54 16.68
CA GLU A 124 18.11 -6.27 15.27
C GLU A 124 16.79 -5.84 14.63
N LYS A 125 16.77 -4.63 14.07
CA LYS A 125 15.56 -4.03 13.50
C LYS A 125 15.57 -4.18 11.99
N LYS A 126 14.50 -4.73 11.43
CA LYS A 126 14.19 -4.60 9.99
C LYS A 126 12.90 -3.81 9.83
N ARG A 127 12.93 -2.81 8.95
CA ARG A 127 11.78 -1.93 8.66
C ARG A 127 11.55 -1.89 7.16
N TRP A 128 10.28 -1.81 6.79
CA TRP A 128 9.84 -1.51 5.43
C TRP A 128 8.78 -0.41 5.53
N TYR A 129 8.86 0.59 4.67
CA TYR A 129 7.97 1.75 4.66
C TYR A 129 7.31 1.85 3.29
N GLY A 130 6.05 2.25 3.29
CA GLY A 130 5.36 2.49 2.03
C GLY A 130 4.19 3.46 2.16
N VAL A 131 3.77 3.97 1.02
CA VAL A 131 2.58 4.81 0.86
C VAL A 131 1.48 3.97 0.23
N VAL A 132 0.28 4.05 0.77
CA VAL A 132 -0.90 3.40 0.22
C VAL A 132 -1.22 4.03 -1.11
N VAL A 133 -1.17 3.23 -2.16
CA VAL A 133 -1.62 3.60 -3.49
C VAL A 133 -3.10 3.28 -3.61
N GLU A 134 -3.49 2.07 -3.20
CA GLU A 134 -4.87 1.62 -3.31
C GLU A 134 -5.19 0.53 -2.29
N ASP A 135 -6.39 0.58 -1.71
CA ASP A 135 -6.91 -0.44 -0.79
C ASP A 135 -8.23 -1.03 -1.31
N ARG A 136 -8.17 -2.25 -1.86
CA ARG A 136 -9.34 -2.99 -2.39
C ARG A 136 -9.70 -4.17 -1.50
N GLU A 137 -10.75 -4.92 -1.81
CA GLU A 137 -11.13 -6.08 -0.99
C GLU A 137 -10.07 -7.20 -0.95
N SER A 138 -9.46 -7.49 -2.10
CA SER A 138 -8.53 -8.61 -2.26
C SER A 138 -7.06 -8.21 -2.31
N VAL A 139 -6.74 -6.92 -2.37
CA VAL A 139 -5.37 -6.43 -2.52
C VAL A 139 -5.18 -5.08 -1.82
N LEU A 140 -3.96 -4.87 -1.33
CA LEU A 140 -3.42 -3.60 -0.88
C LEU A 140 -2.19 -3.30 -1.74
N ILE A 141 -2.21 -2.17 -2.44
CA ILE A 141 -1.10 -1.72 -3.27
C ILE A 141 -0.36 -0.62 -2.51
N LEU A 142 0.93 -0.81 -2.31
CA LEU A 142 1.80 0.13 -1.62
C LEU A 142 2.95 0.51 -2.53
N ARG A 143 3.35 1.78 -2.54
CA ARG A 143 4.63 2.19 -3.13
C ARG A 143 5.69 2.20 -2.05
N GLU A 144 6.81 1.53 -2.27
CA GLU A 144 7.94 1.55 -1.33
C GLU A 144 8.52 2.97 -1.22
N GLU A 145 8.87 3.37 0.00
CA GLU A 145 9.49 4.66 0.26
C GLU A 145 10.66 4.49 1.23
N SER A 146 11.69 5.31 1.08
CA SER A 146 12.67 5.52 2.14
C SER A 146 12.05 6.37 3.26
N LYS A 147 12.41 6.07 4.50
CA LYS A 147 11.91 6.77 5.70
C LYS A 147 12.18 8.27 5.67
#